data_AF-A0A6G8C0F1-F1
#
_entry.id   AF-A0A6G8C0F1-F1
#
_cell.length_a   1.000
_cell.length_b   1.000
_cell.length_c   1.000
_cell.angle_alpha   90.00
_cell.angle_beta   90.00
_cell.angle_gamma   90.00
#
_symmetry.space_group_name_H-M   'P 1'
#
loop_
_entity.id
_entity.type
_entity.pdbx_description
1 polymer ?
#
loop_
_entity_poly.entity_id
_entity_poly.type
_entity_poly.pdbx_seq_one_letter_code
_entity_poly.pdbx_strand_id
1 'polypeptide(L)'
;MNQRTYRANGYSALADALNAWQRLPISELIARVDRPAESALIQIDGEEMALDIWVTWVDAKHEALRICGVVNGMSHLYIERLEESAVVRLQAK
;
A
#
# COMPACT_ATOMS: atom_id res chain seq x y z
N MET A 1 18.41 15.37 -5.19
CA MET A 1 18.11 13.93 -5.09
C MET A 1 17.90 13.40 -6.50
N ASN A 2 18.50 12.27 -6.89
CA ASN A 2 18.30 11.72 -8.23
C ASN A 2 17.04 10.83 -8.22
N GLN A 3 16.23 10.86 -9.29
CA GLN A 3 14.97 10.10 -9.42
C GLN A 3 15.09 8.61 -9.04
N ARG A 4 16.26 8.00 -9.27
CA ARG A 4 16.52 6.59 -8.91
C ARG A 4 16.47 6.33 -7.40
N THR A 5 16.99 7.25 -6.58
CA THR A 5 17.01 7.12 -5.11
C THR A 5 15.61 7.36 -4.54
N TYR A 6 14.90 8.36 -5.08
CA TYR A 6 13.51 8.65 -4.72
C TYR A 6 12.60 7.43 -4.91
N ARG A 7 12.69 6.77 -6.07
CA ARG A 7 11.92 5.56 -6.37
C ARG A 7 12.28 4.38 -5.46
N ALA A 8 13.55 4.21 -5.14
CA ALA A 8 14.00 3.14 -4.25
C ALA A 8 13.48 3.33 -2.81
N ASN A 9 13.50 4.57 -2.32
CA ASN A 9 13.05 4.90 -0.97
C ASN A 9 11.51 4.90 -0.86
N GLY A 10 10.81 5.41 -1.89
CA GLY A 10 9.35 5.29 -2.00
C GLY A 10 8.87 3.83 -2.09
N TYR A 11 9.57 2.98 -2.85
CA TYR A 11 9.29 1.55 -2.89
C TYR A 11 9.49 0.89 -1.52
N SER A 12 10.57 1.25 -0.81
CA SER A 12 10.86 0.69 0.51
C SER A 12 9.76 1.04 1.52
N ALA A 13 9.35 2.31 1.57
CA ALA A 13 8.28 2.75 2.46
C ALA A 13 6.93 2.10 2.12
N LEU A 14 6.61 1.95 0.83
CA LEU A 14 5.40 1.28 0.38
C LEU A 14 5.42 -0.22 0.72
N ALA A 15 6.56 -0.89 0.52
CA ALA A 15 6.75 -2.29 0.90
C ALA A 15 6.61 -2.50 2.41
N ASP A 16 7.18 -1.61 3.24
CA ASP A 16 7.05 -1.66 4.69
C ASP A 16 5.59 -1.50 5.13
N ALA A 17 4.86 -0.56 4.51
CA ALA A 17 3.45 -0.37 4.80
C ALA A 17 2.60 -1.59 4.38
N LEU A 18 2.83 -2.16 3.20
CA LEU A 18 2.17 -3.40 2.77
C LEU A 18 2.50 -4.58 3.70
N ASN A 19 3.76 -4.70 4.16
CA ASN A 19 4.17 -5.72 5.12
C ASN A 19 3.50 -5.55 6.48
N ALA A 20 3.32 -4.30 6.95
CA ALA A 20 2.59 -4.02 8.18
C ALA A 20 1.12 -4.48 8.06
N TRP A 21 0.48 -4.18 6.93
CA TRP A 21 -0.89 -4.60 6.66
C TRP A 21 -1.01 -6.12 6.53
N GLN A 22 -0.06 -6.80 5.88
CA GLN A 22 -0.05 -8.27 5.80
C GLN A 22 0.01 -8.95 7.18
N ARG A 23 0.55 -8.28 8.20
CA ARG A 23 0.64 -8.80 9.57
C ARG A 23 -0.63 -8.57 10.38
N LEU A 24 -1.59 -7.79 9.88
CA LEU A 24 -2.87 -7.62 10.54
C LEU A 24 -3.66 -8.93 10.59
N PRO A 25 -4.51 -9.14 11.61
CA PRO A 25 -5.41 -10.29 11.63
C PRO A 25 -6.27 -10.33 10.36
N ILE A 26 -6.45 -11.52 9.80
CA ILE A 26 -7.30 -11.73 8.61
C ILE A 26 -8.69 -11.10 8.80
N SER A 27 -9.29 -11.22 10.00
CA SER A 27 -10.58 -10.61 10.32
C SER A 27 -10.60 -9.10 10.17
N GLU A 28 -9.49 -8.42 10.51
CA GLU A 28 -9.37 -6.98 10.32
C GLU A 28 -9.23 -6.64 8.85
N LEU A 29 -8.40 -7.38 8.10
CA LEU A 29 -8.25 -7.18 6.66
C LEU A 29 -9.57 -7.36 5.91
N ILE A 30 -10.37 -8.36 6.27
CA ILE A 30 -11.72 -8.57 5.71
C ILE A 30 -12.62 -7.39 6.03
N ALA A 31 -12.59 -6.87 7.27
CA ALA A 31 -13.39 -5.71 7.65
C ALA A 31 -13.01 -4.40 6.93
N ARG A 32 -11.80 -4.35 6.35
CA ARG A 32 -11.33 -3.25 5.50
C ARG A 32 -11.73 -3.40 4.03
N VAL A 33 -12.24 -4.56 3.60
CA VAL A 33 -12.72 -4.71 2.23
C VAL A 33 -13.92 -3.79 1.99
N ASP A 34 -13.97 -3.18 0.81
CA ASP A 34 -14.99 -2.21 0.39
C ASP A 34 -15.05 -0.92 1.25
N ARG A 35 -14.04 -0.69 2.10
CA ARG A 35 -13.84 0.60 2.77
C ARG A 35 -13.01 1.54 1.89
N PRO A 36 -13.16 2.87 2.04
CA PRO A 36 -12.24 3.83 1.44
C PRO A 36 -10.79 3.51 1.81
N ALA A 37 -9.86 3.89 0.93
CA ALA A 37 -8.44 3.75 1.23
C ALA A 37 -8.09 4.48 2.53
N GLU A 38 -7.24 3.85 3.34
CA GLU A 38 -6.62 4.51 4.47
C GLU A 38 -5.46 5.35 3.94
N SER A 39 -5.59 6.67 4.10
CA SER A 39 -4.58 7.64 3.71
C SER A 39 -3.71 8.02 4.91
N ALA A 40 -2.40 7.99 4.71
CA ALA A 40 -1.40 8.44 5.66
C ALA A 40 -0.38 9.36 4.97
N LEU A 41 0.17 10.30 5.73
CA LEU A 41 1.31 11.10 5.28
C LEU A 41 2.59 10.44 5.80
N ILE A 42 3.50 10.12 4.87
CA ILE A 42 4.80 9.53 5.19
C ILE A 42 5.90 10.50 4.79
N GLN A 43 6.99 10.49 5.55
CA GLN A 43 8.18 11.29 5.28
C GLN A 43 9.23 10.40 4.63
N ILE A 44 9.61 10.72 3.39
CA ILE A 44 10.68 10.02 2.66
C ILE A 44 11.73 11.07 2.28
N ASP A 45 12.94 10.91 2.80
CA ASP A 45 14.07 11.84 2.59
C ASP A 45 13.75 13.32 2.91
N GLY A 46 12.83 13.56 3.84
CA GLY A 46 12.39 14.91 4.24
C GLY A 46 11.31 15.53 3.35
N GLU A 47 10.77 14.76 2.39
CA GLU A 47 9.57 15.12 1.63
C GLU A 47 8.36 14.38 2.17
N GLU A 48 7.24 15.11 2.29
CA GLU A 48 5.97 14.53 2.66
C GLU A 48 5.28 13.91 1.45
N MET A 49 4.82 12.67 1.59
CA MET A 49 4.12 11.94 0.53
C MET A 49 2.82 11.38 1.07
N ALA A 50 1.81 11.34 0.20
CA ALA A 50 0.55 10.69 0.51
C ALA A 50 0.65 9.19 0.19
N LEU A 51 0.44 8.36 1.19
CA LEU A 51 0.32 6.92 1.08
C LEU A 51 -1.15 6.53 1.23
N ASP A 52 -1.71 5.87 0.23
CA ASP A 52 -3.07 5.33 0.26
C ASP A 52 -3.02 3.81 0.23
N ILE A 53 -3.66 3.14 1.19
CA ILE A 53 -3.75 1.67 1.23
C ILE A 53 -5.20 1.22 1.30
N TRP A 54 -5.57 0.25 0.46
CA TRP A 54 -6.90 -0.34 0.46
C TRP A 54 -6.84 -1.86 0.26
N VAL A 55 -7.95 -2.53 0.60
CA VAL A 55 -8.05 -3.99 0.50
C VAL A 55 -9.24 -4.35 -0.37
N THR A 56 -9.03 -5.30 -1.29
CA THR A 56 -10.09 -5.85 -2.14
C THR A 56 -10.03 -7.37 -2.15
N TRP A 57 -11.15 -8.01 -2.49
CA TRP A 57 -11.13 -9.42 -2.85
C TRP A 57 -10.35 -9.65 -4.15
N VAL A 58 -9.59 -10.74 -4.23
CA VAL A 58 -8.90 -11.15 -5.46
C VAL A 58 -9.86 -11.82 -6.45
N ASP A 59 -10.84 -12.55 -5.91
CA ASP A 59 -11.79 -13.35 -6.66
C ASP A 59 -13.17 -13.30 -5.99
N ALA A 60 -14.21 -13.68 -6.73
CA ALA A 60 -15.59 -13.71 -6.24
C ALA A 60 -15.85 -14.81 -5.19
N LYS A 61 -14.92 -15.76 -5.01
CA LYS A 61 -15.01 -16.81 -3.99
C LYS A 61 -14.44 -16.36 -2.65
N HIS A 62 -13.86 -15.15 -2.59
CA HIS A 62 -13.26 -14.58 -1.41
C HIS A 62 -12.16 -15.48 -0.81
N GLU A 63 -11.39 -16.18 -1.67
CA GLU A 63 -10.33 -17.10 -1.22
C GLU A 63 -9.01 -16.37 -0.91
N ALA A 64 -8.84 -15.16 -1.43
CA ALA A 64 -7.70 -14.30 -1.18
C ALA A 64 -8.06 -12.82 -1.17
N LEU A 65 -7.31 -12.07 -0.36
CA LEU A 65 -7.34 -10.61 -0.28
C LEU A 65 -6.16 -10.03 -1.05
N ARG A 66 -6.39 -8.90 -1.72
CA ARG A 66 -5.35 -8.05 -2.30
C ARG A 66 -5.29 -6.78 -1.47
N ILE A 67 -4.12 -6.51 -0.91
CA ILE A 67 -3.78 -5.26 -0.27
C ILE A 67 -3.05 -4.43 -1.33
N CYS A 68 -3.62 -3.29 -1.71
CA CYS A 68 -3.03 -2.38 -2.67
C CYS A 68 -2.54 -1.14 -1.92
N GLY A 69 -1.39 -0.63 -2.32
CA GLY A 69 -0.85 0.61 -1.76
C GLY A 69 -0.31 1.51 -2.87
N VAL A 70 -0.51 2.82 -2.70
CA VAL A 70 -0.02 3.84 -3.62
C VAL A 70 0.68 4.92 -2.83
N VAL A 71 1.87 5.32 -3.28
CA VAL A 71 2.55 6.52 -2.80
C VAL A 71 2.49 7.58 -3.90
N ASN A 72 1.99 8.76 -3.55
CA ASN A 72 1.94 9.95 -4.39
C ASN A 72 2.87 11.03 -3.83
N GLY A 73 3.89 11.42 -4.61
CA GLY A 73 4.74 12.57 -4.29
C GLY A 73 4.01 13.90 -4.51
N MET A 74 4.11 14.85 -3.57
CA MET A 74 3.48 16.17 -3.66
C MET A 74 4.24 17.19 -4.54
N SER A 75 5.36 16.81 -5.15
CA SER A 75 6.19 17.73 -5.93
C SER A 75 5.55 18.06 -7.28
N HIS A 76 5.07 19.31 -7.42
CA HIS A 76 4.37 19.94 -8.56
C HIS A 76 5.00 19.79 -9.97
N LEU A 77 6.11 19.06 -10.13
CA LEU A 77 6.85 18.96 -11.39
C LEU A 77 6.90 17.54 -11.97
N TYR A 78 6.67 16.50 -11.17
CA TYR A 78 6.57 15.10 -11.63
C TYR A 78 5.65 14.34 -10.67
N ILE A 79 4.50 13.88 -11.16
CA ILE A 79 3.65 12.95 -10.39
C ILE A 79 4.34 11.58 -10.45
N GLU A 80 5.28 11.34 -9.55
CA GLU A 80 5.78 10.00 -9.31
C GLU A 80 4.76 9.27 -8.44
N ARG A 81 3.91 8.49 -9.12
CA ARG A 81 3.00 7.52 -8.51
C ARG A 81 3.69 6.17 -8.50
N LEU A 82 3.90 5.63 -7.31
CA LEU A 82 4.34 4.24 -7.13
C LEU A 82 3.16 3.43 -6.61
N GLU A 83 2.89 2.30 -7.24
CA GLU A 83 1.79 1.42 -6.87
C GLU A 83 2.33 0.01 -6.69
N GLU A 84 1.98 -0.63 -5.59
CA GLU A 84 2.36 -1.99 -5.27
C GLU A 84 1.17 -2.74 -4.69
N SER A 85 1.20 -4.07 -4.78
CA SER A 85 0.16 -4.90 -4.20
C SER A 85 0.71 -6.18 -3.61
N ALA A 86 0.03 -6.63 -2.57
CA ALA A 86 0.32 -7.80 -1.78
C ALA A 86 -0.91 -8.72 -1.77
N VAL A 87 -0.73 -10.02 -1.99
CA VAL A 87 -1.82 -10.99 -1.93
C VAL A 87 -1.71 -11.83 -0.67
N VAL A 88 -2.80 -11.87 0.11
CA VAL A 88 -2.93 -12.69 1.32
C VAL A 88 -3.99 -13.77 1.05
N ARG A 89 -3.59 -15.04 1.09
CA ARG A 89 -4.53 -16.16 0.93
C ARG A 89 -5.21 -16.46 2.26
N LEU A 90 -6.52 -16.70 2.23
CA LEU A 90 -7.31 -16.98 3.41
C LEU A 90 -7.32 -18.46 3.81
N GLN A 91 -6.42 -19.28 3.26
CA GLN A 91 -6.49 -20.73 3.44
C GLN A 91 -6.50 -21.11 4.92
N ALA A 92 -7.59 -21.77 5.32
CA ALA A 92 -7.64 -22.55 6.55
C ALA A 92 -6.57 -23.63 6.45
N LYS A 93 -5.64 -23.61 7.40
CA LYS A 93 -4.76 -24.75 7.64
C LYS A 93 -5.56 -25.90 8.25
#